data_AF-A0A2H9R4E0-F1
#
_entry.id   AF-A0A2H9R4E0-F1
#
_cell.length_a   1.000
_cell.length_b   1.000
_cell.length_c   1.000
_cell.angle_alpha   90.00
_cell.angle_beta   90.00
_cell.angle_gamma   90.00
#
_symmetry.space_group_name_H-M   'P 1'
#
loop_
_entity.id
_entity.type
_entity.pdbx_description
1 polymer ?
#
loop_
_entity_poly.entity_id
_entity_poly.type
_entity_poly.pdbx_seq_one_letter_code
_entity_poly.pdbx_strand_id
1 'polypeptide(L)'
;MVLGIMPSSNQTKSGKIIEEWKEKGFKMSTRDLPNDKNKNRKYRVKFFHIEDSLQYDVVEDARKIEVPVIFIARELDTTCLPKYVKEIYDNANEPKKFILTPGIGHDYC
;
A
#
# COMPACT_ATOMS: atom_id res chain seq x y z
N MET A 1 2.59 3.57 24.25
CA MET A 1 1.74 3.16 23.11
C MET A 1 2.65 2.91 21.92
N VAL A 2 2.45 1.84 21.14
CA VAL A 2 3.28 1.49 19.98
C VAL A 2 2.35 1.29 18.78
N LEU A 3 2.69 1.89 17.64
CA LEU A 3 1.91 1.81 16.41
C LEU A 3 2.55 0.80 15.44
N GLY A 4 1.78 -0.19 14.97
CA GLY A 4 2.20 -1.09 13.90
C GLY A 4 1.47 -0.76 12.61
N ILE A 5 2.20 -0.47 11.53
CA ILE A 5 1.62 -0.12 10.22
C ILE A 5 2.26 -0.90 9.07
N MET A 6 1.45 -1.17 8.04
CA MET A 6 1.86 -1.68 6.73
C MET A 6 1.46 -0.65 5.66
N PRO A 7 2.20 0.48 5.56
CA PRO A 7 1.80 1.58 4.70
C PRO A 7 2.04 1.26 3.22
N SER A 8 1.15 1.73 2.36
CA SER A 8 1.31 1.68 0.91
C SER A 8 1.59 3.08 0.35
N SER A 9 2.52 3.17 -0.59
CA SER A 9 2.83 4.41 -1.29
C SER A 9 2.11 4.50 -2.64
N ASN A 10 1.66 5.71 -3.00
CA ASN A 10 1.14 6.02 -4.33
C ASN A 10 2.19 5.83 -5.44
N GLN A 11 3.48 5.73 -5.10
CA GLN A 11 4.57 5.43 -6.04
C GLN A 11 4.45 4.05 -6.72
N THR A 12 3.56 3.18 -6.24
CA THR A 12 3.19 1.93 -6.92
C THR A 12 2.42 2.16 -8.23
N LYS A 13 1.93 3.39 -8.49
CA LYS A 13 1.08 3.70 -9.65
C LYS A 13 1.88 4.54 -10.66
N SER A 14 2.10 4.01 -11.87
CA SER A 14 2.74 4.78 -12.94
C SER A 14 1.79 5.84 -13.52
N GLY A 15 2.33 6.97 -14.01
CA GLY A 15 1.53 8.06 -14.59
C GLY A 15 0.59 7.59 -15.70
N LYS A 16 1.07 6.69 -16.56
CA LYS A 16 0.26 6.07 -17.63
C LYS A 16 -0.96 5.31 -17.11
N ILE A 17 -0.82 4.57 -15.99
CA ILE A 17 -1.95 3.84 -15.38
C ILE A 17 -3.00 4.81 -14.85
N ILE A 18 -2.58 5.96 -14.31
CA ILE A 18 -3.48 6.99 -13.80
C ILE A 18 -4.24 7.67 -14.95
N GLU A 19 -3.55 7.98 -16.06
CA GLU A 19 -4.18 8.54 -17.27
C GLU A 19 -5.23 7.61 -17.86
N GLU A 20 -4.89 6.32 -18.04
CA GLU A 20 -5.84 5.32 -18.56
C GLU A 20 -7.07 5.16 -17.64
N TRP A 21 -6.87 5.27 -16.33
CA TRP A 21 -7.97 5.22 -15.36
C TRP A 21 -8.82 6.48 -15.43
N LYS A 22 -8.20 7.66 -15.61
CA LYS A 22 -8.90 8.94 -15.77
C LYS A 22 -9.81 8.92 -17.01
N GLU A 23 -9.28 8.47 -18.15
CA GLU A 23 -10.04 8.38 -19.40
C GLU A 23 -11.23 7.41 -19.30
N LYS A 24 -11.02 6.24 -18.68
CA LYS A 24 -12.08 5.22 -18.52
C LYS A 24 -13.07 5.54 -17.40
N GLY A 25 -12.72 6.44 -16.48
CA GLY A 25 -13.45 6.74 -15.25
C GLY A 25 -13.42 5.62 -14.19
N PHE A 26 -12.88 4.45 -14.50
CA PHE A 26 -12.73 3.32 -13.57
C PHE A 26 -11.58 2.36 -13.96
N LYS A 27 -11.08 1.62 -12.97
CA LYS A 27 -10.16 0.49 -13.13
C LYS A 27 -10.88 -0.79 -12.75
N MET A 28 -10.72 -1.83 -13.56
CA MET A 28 -11.16 -3.17 -13.18
C MET A 28 -10.19 -3.74 -12.15
N SER A 29 -10.71 -4.11 -10.99
CA SER A 29 -9.97 -4.81 -9.93
C SER A 29 -10.60 -6.19 -9.71
N THR A 30 -9.86 -7.05 -9.04
CA THR A 30 -10.26 -8.42 -8.75
C THR A 30 -9.99 -8.74 -7.28
N ARG A 31 -10.94 -9.43 -6.64
CA ARG A 31 -10.82 -9.92 -5.27
C ARG A 31 -11.28 -11.37 -5.22
N ASP A 32 -10.61 -12.15 -4.40
CA ASP A 32 -11.01 -13.51 -4.02
C ASP A 32 -12.33 -13.50 -3.25
N LEU A 33 -13.02 -14.64 -3.23
CA LEU A 33 -14.25 -14.83 -2.48
C LEU A 33 -13.98 -15.60 -1.17
N PRO A 34 -14.56 -15.18 -0.03
CA PRO A 34 -14.29 -15.80 1.26
C PRO A 34 -14.66 -17.29 1.33
N ASN A 35 -15.63 -17.72 0.52
CA ASN A 35 -16.12 -19.10 0.50
C ASN A 35 -15.45 -19.96 -0.59
N ASP A 36 -14.65 -19.37 -1.48
CA ASP A 36 -14.01 -20.08 -2.59
C ASP A 36 -12.77 -19.31 -3.08
N LYS A 37 -11.59 -19.70 -2.57
CA LYS A 37 -10.29 -19.09 -2.90
C LYS A 37 -9.90 -19.23 -4.38
N ASN A 38 -10.58 -20.11 -5.14
CA ASN A 38 -10.34 -20.27 -6.57
C ASN A 38 -11.25 -19.38 -7.42
N LYS A 39 -12.21 -18.68 -6.81
CA LYS A 39 -13.10 -17.76 -7.49
C LYS A 39 -12.78 -16.32 -7.15
N ASN A 40 -12.65 -15.53 -8.19
CA ASN A 40 -12.43 -14.11 -8.09
C ASN A 40 -13.64 -13.33 -8.61
N ARG A 41 -14.03 -12.28 -7.90
CA ARG A 41 -15.02 -11.29 -8.33
C ARG A 41 -14.32 -10.08 -8.93
N LYS A 42 -14.71 -9.74 -10.17
CA LYS A 42 -14.32 -8.47 -10.80
C LYS A 42 -15.22 -7.34 -10.31
N TYR A 43 -14.64 -6.19 -10.04
CA TYR A 43 -15.37 -4.99 -9.64
C TYR A 43 -14.69 -3.73 -10.19
N ARG A 44 -15.43 -2.63 -10.24
CA ARG A 44 -14.93 -1.34 -10.73
C ARG A 44 -14.50 -0.50 -9.54
N VAL A 45 -13.28 0.02 -9.60
CA VAL A 45 -12.80 1.07 -8.70
C VAL A 45 -12.89 2.38 -9.47
N LYS A 46 -13.73 3.32 -9.01
CA LYS A 46 -13.93 4.60 -9.70
C LYS A 46 -12.69 5.49 -9.59
N PHE A 47 -12.50 6.38 -10.55
CA PHE A 47 -11.34 7.28 -10.60
C PHE A 47 -11.24 8.22 -9.38
N PHE A 48 -12.36 8.62 -8.77
CA PHE A 48 -12.34 9.46 -7.57
C PHE A 48 -11.51 8.85 -6.41
N HIS A 49 -11.37 7.52 -6.36
CA HIS A 49 -10.51 6.86 -5.38
C HIS A 49 -9.03 7.25 -5.56
N ILE A 50 -8.59 7.46 -6.80
CA ILE A 50 -7.25 7.96 -7.09
C ILE A 50 -7.14 9.44 -6.74
N GLU A 51 -8.12 10.25 -7.14
CA GLU A 51 -8.15 11.69 -6.82
C GLU A 51 -8.08 11.94 -5.31
N ASP A 52 -8.78 11.13 -4.53
CA ASP A 52 -8.69 11.14 -3.07
C ASP A 52 -7.29 10.71 -2.59
N SER A 53 -6.78 9.57 -3.07
CA SER A 53 -5.46 9.07 -2.65
C SER A 53 -4.30 10.02 -2.96
N LEU A 54 -4.40 10.82 -4.03
CA LEU A 54 -3.34 11.76 -4.46
C LEU A 54 -3.21 12.99 -3.56
N GLN A 55 -4.17 13.24 -2.66
CA GLN A 55 -4.12 14.34 -1.70
C GLN A 55 -3.19 14.04 -0.51
N TYR A 56 -2.76 12.78 -0.37
CA TYR A 56 -1.97 12.31 0.76
C TYR A 56 -0.54 11.94 0.34
N ASP A 57 0.41 12.33 1.18
CA ASP A 57 1.81 11.94 1.06
C ASP A 57 2.23 11.19 2.31
N VAL A 58 2.29 9.86 2.18
CA VAL A 58 2.63 8.96 3.29
C VAL A 58 4.06 9.17 3.80
N VAL A 59 4.98 9.67 2.97
CA VAL A 59 6.36 9.93 3.38
C VAL A 59 6.41 11.17 4.26
N GLU A 60 5.72 12.23 3.86
CA GLU A 60 5.60 13.44 4.68
C GLU A 60 4.78 13.20 5.96
N ASP A 61 3.74 12.37 5.90
CA ASP A 61 2.94 12.06 7.08
C ASP A 61 3.69 11.17 8.08
N ALA A 62 4.57 10.27 7.61
CA ALA A 62 5.41 9.46 8.50
C ALA A 62 6.37 10.30 9.36
N ARG A 63 6.79 11.47 8.86
CA ARG A 63 7.60 12.46 9.61
C ARG A 63 6.84 13.17 10.72
N LYS A 64 5.51 13.10 10.72
CA LYS A 64 4.66 13.74 11.74
C LYS A 64 4.34 12.81 12.90
N ILE A 65 4.74 11.53 12.81
CA ILE A 65 4.48 10.56 13.85
C ILE A 65 5.52 10.74 14.97
N GLU A 66 5.04 10.95 16.20
CA GLU A 66 5.87 11.19 17.39
C GLU A 66 5.91 9.99 18.36
N VAL A 67 5.12 8.94 18.07
CA VAL A 67 5.08 7.72 18.88
C VAL A 67 5.96 6.63 18.27
N PRO A 68 6.41 5.64 19.06
CA PRO A 68 7.15 4.50 18.51
C PRO A 68 6.40 3.75 17.41
N VAL A 69 7.05 3.51 16.26
CA VAL A 69 6.44 2.85 15.09
C VAL A 69 7.17 1.59 14.67
N ILE A 70 6.42 0.54 14.36
CA ILE A 70 6.91 -0.67 13.70
C ILE A 70 6.36 -0.70 12.27
N PHE A 71 7.27 -0.70 11.31
CA PHE A 71 7.00 -0.87 9.89
C PHE A 71 7.22 -2.33 9.51
N ILE A 72 6.20 -2.96 8.95
CA ILE A 72 6.27 -4.37 8.54
C ILE A 72 6.17 -4.45 7.02
N ALA A 73 7.16 -5.09 6.42
CA ALA A 73 7.24 -5.38 4.99
C ALA A 73 7.38 -6.89 4.77
N ARG A 74 7.08 -7.35 3.56
CA ARG A 74 7.18 -8.76 3.19
C ARG A 74 8.00 -8.91 1.93
N GLU A 75 8.85 -9.93 1.91
CA GLU A 75 9.84 -10.11 0.86
C GLU A 75 9.23 -10.32 -0.52
N LEU A 76 8.13 -11.07 -0.60
CA LEU A 76 7.50 -11.45 -1.87
C LEU A 76 6.25 -10.62 -2.19
N ASP A 77 6.01 -9.49 -1.51
CA ASP A 77 4.86 -8.63 -1.81
C ASP A 77 5.06 -7.91 -3.14
N THR A 78 4.19 -8.19 -4.12
CA THR A 78 4.18 -7.55 -5.44
C THR A 78 3.16 -6.42 -5.57
N THR A 79 2.33 -6.21 -4.54
CA THR A 79 1.29 -5.17 -4.50
C THR A 79 1.81 -3.94 -3.75
N CYS A 80 2.39 -4.14 -2.57
CA CYS A 80 3.05 -3.12 -1.76
C CYS A 80 4.53 -3.49 -1.63
N LEU A 81 5.32 -3.12 -2.64
CA LEU A 81 6.73 -3.54 -2.72
C LEU A 81 7.48 -3.16 -1.44
N PRO A 82 8.27 -4.08 -0.84
CA PRO A 82 8.98 -3.83 0.42
C PRO A 82 9.91 -2.60 0.37
N LYS A 83 10.42 -2.25 -0.81
CA LYS A 83 11.23 -1.03 -1.01
C LYS A 83 10.47 0.26 -0.65
N TYR A 84 9.16 0.34 -0.90
CA TYR A 84 8.37 1.52 -0.59
C TYR A 84 8.08 1.61 0.90
N VAL A 85 7.85 0.47 1.57
CA VAL A 85 7.72 0.45 3.03
C VAL A 85 9.04 0.90 3.68
N LYS A 86 10.17 0.46 3.11
CA LYS A 86 11.50 0.86 3.58
C LYS A 86 11.74 2.36 3.42
N GLU A 87 11.36 2.95 2.30
CA GLU A 87 11.44 4.40 2.08
C GLU A 87 10.66 5.19 3.13
N ILE A 88 9.45 4.76 3.48
CA ILE A 88 8.65 5.41 4.52
C ILE A 88 9.32 5.26 5.89
N TYR A 89 9.83 4.07 6.21
CA TYR A 89 10.61 3.83 7.42
C TYR A 89 11.83 4.76 7.50
N ASP A 90 12.59 4.90 6.41
CA ASP A 90 13.81 5.71 6.38
C ASP A 90 13.49 7.20 6.66
N ASN A 91 12.31 7.67 6.25
CA ASN A 91 11.84 9.03 6.47
C ASN A 91 11.10 9.27 7.80
N ALA A 92 10.70 8.24 8.54
CA ALA A 92 9.98 8.40 9.81
C ALA A 92 10.88 8.85 10.97
N ASN A 93 10.29 9.41 12.03
CA ASN A 93 11.03 9.76 13.26
C ASN A 93 11.36 8.53 14.11
N GLU A 94 12.34 8.67 15.00
CA GLU A 94 12.64 7.70 16.05
C GLU A 94 11.68 7.86 17.25
N PRO A 95 11.42 6.78 18.03
CA PRO A 95 11.95 5.43 17.86
C PRO A 95 11.17 4.62 16.81
N LYS A 96 11.87 3.97 15.89
CA LYS A 96 11.26 3.15 14.83
C LYS A 96 11.91 1.78 14.68
N LYS A 97 11.14 0.83 14.15
CA LYS A 97 11.63 -0.52 13.80
C LYS A 97 11.12 -0.95 12.44
N PHE A 98 11.99 -1.56 11.64
CA PHE A 98 11.63 -2.19 10.38
C PHE A 98 11.71 -3.72 10.51
N ILE A 99 10.68 -4.42 10.04
CA ILE A 99 10.61 -5.88 10.01
C ILE A 99 10.34 -6.32 8.58
N LEU A 100 11.27 -7.06 7.99
CA LEU A 100 11.05 -7.75 6.72
C LEU A 100 10.74 -9.22 7.00
N THR A 101 9.57 -9.69 6.55
CA THR A 101 9.17 -11.09 6.74
C THR A 101 9.53 -11.90 5.48
N PRO A 102 10.44 -12.89 5.59
CA PRO A 102 10.93 -13.64 4.43
C PRO A 102 9.89 -14.63 3.92
N GLY A 103 9.87 -14.89 2.61
CA GLY A 103 9.05 -15.92 1.98
C GLY A 103 7.53 -15.70 1.97
N ILE A 104 7.03 -14.51 2.36
CA ILE A 104 5.59 -14.20 2.40
C ILE A 104 5.22 -13.14 1.34
N GLY A 105 4.10 -13.38 0.63
CA GLY A 105 3.50 -12.46 -0.34
C GLY A 105 2.50 -11.47 0.29
N HIS A 106 1.70 -10.79 -0.54
CA HIS A 106 0.73 -9.78 -0.08
C HIS A 106 -0.39 -10.34 0.82
N ASP A 107 -0.82 -11.58 0.54
CA ASP A 107 -1.98 -12.19 1.19
C ASP A 107 -1.53 -12.98 2.43
N TYR A 108 -1.53 -12.30 3.57
CA TYR A 108 -1.32 -12.92 4.89
C TYR A 108 -2.12 -12.11 5.92
N CYS A 109 -3.41 -12.40 5.94
CA CYS A 109 -4.36 -12.26 7.03
C CYS A 109 -5.33 -13.44 6.90
#